data_AF-A0A329SFU7-F1
#
_entry.id   AF-A0A329SFU7-F1
#
_cell.length_a   1.000
_cell.length_b   1.000
_cell.length_c   1.000
_cell.angle_alpha   90.00
_cell.angle_beta   90.00
_cell.angle_gamma   90.00
#
_symmetry.space_group_name_H-M   'P 1'
#
loop_
_entity.id
_entity.type
_entity.pdbx_description
1 polymer ?
#
loop_
_entity_poly.entity_id
_entity_poly.type
_entity_poly.pdbx_seq_one_letter_code
_entity_poly.pdbx_strand_id
1 'polypeptide(L)'
;MSLSDIAPATKRARDSVAHSFMKFLKDGDVSWEYLKGSICCKSAALVLEAVVDKFGMYLAHNGGRKGQIRAQYAIPLAGHELVA
;
A
#
# COMPACT_ATOMS: atom_id res chain seq x y z
N MET A 1 -14.76 -6.82 4.28
CA MET A 1 -14.31 -6.03 3.12
C MET A 1 -13.67 -7.00 2.14
N SER A 2 -14.06 -6.95 0.87
CA SER A 2 -13.44 -7.70 -0.21
C SER A 2 -12.18 -6.98 -0.69
N LEU A 3 -11.19 -7.71 -1.21
CA LEU A 3 -10.02 -7.09 -1.88
C LEU A 3 -10.44 -6.19 -3.04
N SER A 4 -11.57 -6.49 -3.67
CA SER A 4 -12.18 -5.66 -4.72
C SER A 4 -12.56 -4.26 -4.23
N ASP A 5 -12.90 -4.09 -2.94
CA ASP A 5 -13.27 -2.79 -2.36
C ASP A 5 -12.04 -1.87 -2.18
N ILE A 6 -10.84 -2.45 -2.17
CA ILE A 6 -9.56 -1.76 -1.95
C ILE A 6 -8.77 -1.62 -3.26
N ALA A 7 -9.24 -2.25 -4.34
CA ALA A 7 -8.57 -2.24 -5.62
C ALA A 7 -8.58 -0.84 -6.25
N PRO A 8 -7.51 -0.40 -6.92
CA PRO A 8 -7.49 0.92 -7.54
C PRO A 8 -8.52 1.00 -8.68
N ALA A 9 -9.53 1.86 -8.52
CA ALA A 9 -10.64 1.98 -9.46
C ALA A 9 -10.25 2.61 -10.82
N THR A 10 -9.15 3.37 -10.88
CA THR A 10 -8.73 4.11 -12.09
C THR A 10 -7.47 3.55 -12.72
N LYS A 11 -7.35 3.66 -14.06
CA LYS A 11 -6.14 3.27 -14.81
C LYS A 11 -4.87 3.93 -14.24
N ARG A 12 -4.94 5.22 -13.91
CA ARG A 12 -3.83 5.99 -13.35
C ARG A 12 -3.39 5.46 -11.99
N ALA A 13 -4.33 5.13 -11.11
CA ALA A 13 -4.00 4.59 -9.80
C ALA A 13 -3.35 3.20 -9.92
N ARG A 14 -3.84 2.35 -10.83
CA ARG A 14 -3.22 1.04 -11.14
C ARG A 14 -1.78 1.20 -11.63
N ASP A 15 -1.55 2.10 -12.59
CA ASP A 15 -0.22 2.37 -13.15
C ASP A 15 0.75 2.91 -12.09
N SER A 16 0.29 3.83 -11.24
CA SER A 16 1.07 4.37 -10.13
C SER A 16 1.48 3.30 -9.10
N VAL A 17 0.57 2.38 -8.77
CA VAL A 17 0.86 1.27 -7.86
C VAL A 17 1.87 0.31 -8.50
N ALA A 18 1.67 -0.05 -9.77
CA ALA A 18 2.60 -0.91 -10.50
C ALA A 18 4.00 -0.29 -10.59
N HIS A 19 4.10 1.01 -10.89
CA HIS A 19 5.37 1.73 -10.92
C HIS A 19 6.07 1.72 -9.55
N SER A 20 5.31 1.97 -8.48
CA SER A 20 5.85 1.97 -7.11
C SER A 20 6.34 0.59 -6.71
N PHE A 21 5.62 -0.46 -7.09
CA PHE A 21 6.00 -1.85 -6.85
C PHE A 21 7.27 -2.25 -7.61
N MET A 22 7.37 -1.87 -8.89
CA MET A 22 8.58 -2.13 -9.68
C MET A 22 9.80 -1.39 -9.13
N LYS A 23 9.61 -0.19 -8.59
CA LYS A 23 10.68 0.54 -7.88
C LYS A 23 11.09 -0.17 -6.60
N PHE A 24 10.13 -0.60 -5.78
CA PHE A 24 10.39 -1.38 -4.56
C PHE A 24 11.26 -2.63 -4.84
N LEU A 25 10.95 -3.38 -5.91
CA LEU A 25 11.75 -4.54 -6.30
C LEU A 25 13.17 -4.15 -6.68
N LYS A 26 13.34 -3.09 -7.48
CA LYS A 26 14.66 -2.60 -7.88
C LYS A 26 15.49 -2.12 -6.69
N ASP A 27 14.88 -1.37 -5.78
CA ASP A 27 15.56 -0.87 -4.57
C ASP A 27 15.98 -2.02 -3.64
N GLY A 28 15.27 -3.14 -3.68
CA GLY A 28 15.60 -4.38 -2.95
C GLY A 28 16.50 -5.36 -3.71
N ASP A 29 17.00 -5.01 -4.90
CA ASP A 29 17.75 -5.90 -5.81
C ASP A 29 17.02 -7.22 -6.14
N VAL A 30 15.69 -7.18 -6.17
CA VAL A 30 14.84 -8.34 -6.48
C VAL A 30 14.42 -8.28 -7.94
N SER A 31 14.75 -9.32 -8.71
CA SER A 31 14.29 -9.42 -10.09
C SER A 31 12.81 -9.82 -10.15
N TRP A 32 12.07 -9.24 -11.10
CA TRP A 32 10.68 -9.62 -11.34
C TRP A 32 10.53 -11.11 -11.68
N GLU A 33 11.46 -11.67 -12.45
CA GLU A 33 11.46 -13.08 -12.84
C GLU A 33 11.67 -14.00 -11.63
N TYR A 34 12.55 -13.62 -10.70
CA TYR A 34 12.73 -14.34 -9.44
C TYR A 34 11.45 -14.33 -8.61
N LEU A 35 10.83 -13.16 -8.45
CA LEU A 35 9.57 -13.04 -7.72
C LEU A 35 8.47 -13.91 -8.37
N LYS A 36 8.33 -13.86 -9.69
CA LYS A 36 7.36 -14.66 -10.43
C LYS A 36 7.59 -16.17 -10.23
N GLY A 37 8.85 -16.62 -10.28
CA GLY A 37 9.22 -18.01 -9.98
C GLY A 37 8.90 -18.41 -8.54
N SER A 38 9.13 -17.52 -7.58
CA SER A 38 8.89 -17.77 -6.15
C SER A 38 7.40 -17.89 -5.80
N ILE A 39 6.53 -17.14 -6.49
CA ILE A 39 5.06 -17.22 -6.35
C ILE A 39 4.49 -18.46 -7.05
N CYS A 40 5.24 -19.13 -7.93
CA CYS A 40 4.81 -20.39 -8.55
C CYS A 40 5.16 -21.64 -7.72
N CYS A 41 5.92 -21.50 -6.61
CA CYS A 41 6.34 -22.63 -5.79
C CYS A 41 5.29 -23.02 -4.72
N LYS A 42 5.41 -24.20 -4.10
CA LYS A 42 4.51 -24.68 -3.03
C LYS A 42 4.37 -23.71 -1.84
N SER A 43 5.31 -22.77 -1.68
CA SER A 43 5.30 -21.70 -0.66
C SER A 43 4.75 -20.36 -1.17
N ALA A 44 4.04 -20.34 -2.30
CA ALA A 44 3.52 -19.14 -2.96
C ALA A 44 2.80 -18.16 -2.00
N ALA A 45 1.95 -18.70 -1.13
CA ALA A 45 1.17 -17.90 -0.18
C ALA A 45 2.07 -17.15 0.82
N LEU A 46 3.07 -17.84 1.39
CA LEU A 46 4.01 -17.25 2.35
C LEU A 46 4.92 -16.21 1.68
N VAL A 47 5.37 -16.49 0.47
CA VAL A 47 6.18 -15.56 -0.32
C VAL A 47 5.37 -14.31 -0.66
N LEU A 48 4.12 -14.49 -1.10
CA LEU A 48 3.24 -13.38 -1.43
C LEU A 48 2.91 -12.53 -0.20
N GLU A 49 2.62 -13.15 0.94
CA GLU A 49 2.39 -12.47 2.22
C GLU A 49 3.59 -11.60 2.60
N ALA A 50 4.80 -12.17 2.63
CA ALA A 50 6.01 -11.45 2.98
C ALA A 50 6.32 -10.28 2.01
N VAL A 51 6.06 -10.47 0.72
CA VAL A 51 6.28 -9.41 -0.29
C VAL A 51 5.25 -8.30 -0.15
N VAL A 52 3.98 -8.63 0.11
CA VAL A 52 2.91 -7.63 0.31
C VAL A 52 3.13 -6.85 1.60
N ASP A 53 3.52 -7.50 2.70
CA ASP A 53 3.85 -6.84 3.97
C ASP A 53 5.00 -5.84 3.81
N LYS A 54 6.11 -6.28 3.23
CA LYS A 54 7.30 -5.43 2.99
C LYS A 54 7.01 -4.29 2.03
N PHE A 55 6.18 -4.54 1.01
CA PHE A 55 5.73 -3.47 0.11
C PHE A 55 4.83 -2.45 0.83
N GLY A 56 3.94 -2.90 1.72
CA GLY A 56 3.14 -2.04 2.59
C GLY A 56 4.01 -1.13 3.45
N MET A 57 5.07 -1.69 4.06
CA MET A 57 6.05 -0.91 4.83
C MET A 57 6.82 0.08 3.95
N TYR A 58 7.24 -0.33 2.75
CA TYR A 58 7.88 0.55 1.77
C TYR A 58 6.96 1.72 1.38
N LEU A 59 5.66 1.48 1.18
CA LEU A 59 4.68 2.54 0.91
C LEU A 59 4.49 3.47 2.10
N ALA A 60 4.49 2.98 3.33
CA ALA A 60 4.39 3.81 4.53
C ALA A 60 5.62 4.72 4.68
N HIS A 61 6.81 4.20 4.40
CA HIS A 61 8.07 4.94 4.53
C HIS A 61 8.32 5.93 3.37
N ASN A 62 8.08 5.49 2.12
CA ASN A 62 8.31 6.32 0.93
C ASN A 62 7.09 7.15 0.49
N GLY A 63 5.90 6.84 1.00
CA GLY A 63 4.68 7.64 0.82
C GLY A 63 4.60 8.87 1.73
N GLY A 64 5.54 9.03 2.67
CA GLY A 64 5.56 10.05 3.73
C GLY A 64 5.73 11.51 3.29
N ARG A 65 5.51 11.87 2.02
CA ARG A 65 5.43 13.28 1.57
C ARG A 65 4.26 13.61 0.63
N LYS A 66 3.29 12.73 0.42
CA LYS A 66 2.15 13.07 -0.46
C LYS A 66 0.84 12.37 -0.08
N GLY A 67 0.42 12.60 1.15
CA GLY A 67 -0.93 12.25 1.58
C GLY A 67 -1.17 12.85 2.94
N GLN A 68 -1.62 14.11 2.99
CA GLN A 68 -2.51 14.48 4.08
C GLN A 68 -3.61 13.41 4.07
N ILE A 69 -3.65 12.59 5.11
CA ILE A 69 -4.84 11.82 5.43
C ILE A 69 -5.92 12.90 5.59
N ARG A 70 -6.73 13.10 4.54
CA ARG A 70 -7.86 14.01 4.60
C ARG A 70 -8.79 13.42 5.63
N ALA A 71 -8.78 14.01 6.82
CA ALA A 71 -9.71 13.77 7.91
C ALA A 71 -11.13 14.21 7.49
N GLN A 72 -11.72 13.53 6.51
CA GLN A 72 -13.12 13.73 6.12
C GLN A 72 -14.10 12.95 7.02
N TYR A 73 -13.58 12.22 8.02
CA TYR A 73 -14.39 11.51 9.02
C TYR A 73 -14.03 11.90 10.46
N ALA A 74 -13.50 13.11 10.69
CA ALA A 74 -13.59 13.70 12.02
C ALA A 74 -15.05 14.10 12.24
N ILE A 75 -15.85 13.18 12.79
CA ILE A 75 -17.17 13.52 13.34
C ILE A 75 -16.93 14.59 14.41
N PRO A 76 -17.51 15.79 14.32
CA PRO A 76 -17.41 16.76 15.39
C PRO A 76 -18.23 16.22 16.56
N LEU A 77 -17.55 15.67 17.56
CA LEU A 77 -18.16 15.54 18.88
C LEU A 77 -18.29 16.95 19.44
N ALA A 78 -19.51 17.44 19.40
CA ALA A 78 -19.94 18.69 20.00
C ALA A 78 -19.66 18.70 21.51
N GLY A 79 -19.33 19.89 22.02
CA GLY A 79 -19.55 20.29 23.40
C GLY A 79 -18.35 20.21 24.33
N HIS A 80 -17.64 21.33 24.50
CA HIS A 80 -17.69 22.02 25.78
C HIS A 80 -17.24 23.48 25.63
N GLU A 81 -18.16 24.36 25.95
CA GLU A 81 -17.97 25.76 26.29
C GLU A 81 -16.98 25.88 27.47
N LEU A 82 -16.03 26.79 27.37
CA LEU A 82 -15.36 27.40 28.52
C LEU A 82 -15.03 28.84 28.11
N VAL A 83 -16.01 29.70 28.38
CA VAL A 83 -15.84 31.14 28.55
C VAL A 83 -14.84 31.37 29.69
N ALA A 84 -14.02 32.41 29.49
CA ALA A 84 -13.03 32.93 30.44
C ALA A 84 -13.62 33.25 31.83
#